data_AF-A0A8C6YVN0-F1
#
_entry.id   AF-A0A8C6YVN0-F1
#
_cell.length_a   1.000
_cell.length_b   1.000
_cell.length_c   1.000
_cell.angle_alpha   90.00
_cell.angle_beta   90.00
_cell.angle_gamma   90.00
#
_symmetry.space_group_name_H-M   'P 1'
#
loop_
_entity.id
_entity.type
_entity.pdbx_description
1 polymer ?
#
loop_
_entity_poly.entity_id
_entity_poly.type
_entity_poly.pdbx_seq_one_letter_code
_entity_poly.pdbx_strand_id
1 'polypeptide(L)'
;MATRSQKFKDFVSEPMGNKTITEVDGIDEELGSKLAADGFDKAYILLGQFLLLKKDAPTFQQWLEETFGASSKQAVQCATCLAEWCYSII
;
A
#
# COMPACT_ATOMS: atom_id res chain seq x y z
N MET A 1 16.68 3.16 12.99
CA MET A 1 16.34 3.86 11.72
C MET A 1 15.93 2.80 10.72
N ALA A 2 14.65 2.72 10.36
CA ALA A 2 14.21 1.78 9.34
C ALA A 2 14.68 2.30 7.97
N THR A 3 15.58 1.56 7.32
CA THR A 3 16.02 1.87 5.96
C THR A 3 14.82 1.70 5.04
N ARG A 4 14.21 2.81 4.62
CA ARG A 4 13.10 2.80 3.66
C ARG A 4 13.61 2.28 2.32
N SER A 5 12.85 1.36 1.71
CA SER A 5 13.22 0.76 0.42
C SER A 5 13.30 1.84 -0.67
N GLN A 6 14.04 1.57 -1.75
CA GLN A 6 14.08 2.50 -2.88
C GLN A 6 12.69 2.66 -3.50
N LYS A 7 11.95 1.55 -3.60
CA LYS A 7 10.55 1.50 -4.04
C LYS A 7 9.62 2.42 -3.23
N PHE A 8 9.78 2.43 -1.90
CA PHE A 8 9.06 3.37 -1.04
C PHE A 8 9.36 4.81 -1.43
N LYS A 9 10.64 5.16 -1.62
CA LYS A 9 11.07 6.54 -1.92
C LYS A 9 10.49 7.00 -3.27
N ASP A 10 10.61 6.16 -4.29
CA ASP A 10 10.12 6.45 -5.65
C ASP A 10 8.59 6.58 -5.68
N PHE A 11 7.89 5.86 -4.79
CA PHE A 11 6.45 5.97 -4.65
C PHE A 11 6.03 7.30 -3.98
N VAL A 12 6.68 7.70 -2.88
CA VAL A 12 6.31 8.92 -2.12
C VAL A 12 6.85 10.22 -2.73
N SER A 13 7.86 10.16 -3.61
CA SER A 13 8.44 11.35 -4.24
C SER A 13 7.58 11.95 -5.35
N GLU A 14 6.57 11.23 -5.82
CA GLU A 14 5.76 11.61 -6.98
C GLU A 14 4.26 11.40 -6.73
N PRO A 15 3.37 12.11 -7.43
CA PRO A 15 1.96 11.79 -7.44
C PRO A 15 1.72 10.35 -7.91
N MET A 16 0.86 9.61 -7.19
CA MET A 16 0.58 8.20 -7.44
C MET A 16 0.07 7.90 -8.87
N GLY A 17 -0.62 8.86 -9.50
CA GLY A 17 -1.04 8.76 -10.90
C GLY A 17 -1.71 7.43 -11.25
N ASN A 18 -1.17 6.74 -12.25
CA ASN A 18 -1.63 5.42 -12.71
C ASN A 18 -0.68 4.27 -12.32
N LYS A 19 0.14 4.46 -11.27
CA LYS A 19 1.08 3.44 -10.77
C LYS A 19 0.33 2.15 -10.41
N THR A 20 0.95 1.01 -10.73
CA THR A 20 0.34 -0.30 -10.47
C THR A 20 0.36 -0.64 -8.98
N ILE A 21 -0.49 -1.56 -8.56
CA ILE A 21 -0.51 -2.04 -7.17
C ILE A 21 0.85 -2.60 -6.73
N THR A 22 1.56 -3.23 -7.66
CA THR A 22 2.91 -3.77 -7.47
C THR A 22 3.99 -2.72 -7.31
N GLU A 23 3.72 -1.43 -7.51
CA GLU A 23 4.68 -0.35 -7.21
C GLU A 23 4.64 0.11 -5.75
N VAL A 24 3.61 -0.26 -4.99
CA VAL A 24 3.51 0.06 -3.56
C VAL A 24 4.54 -0.76 -2.77
N ASP A 25 5.20 -0.13 -1.80
CA ASP A 25 6.14 -0.85 -0.93
C ASP A 25 5.39 -1.87 -0.05
N GLY A 26 5.96 -3.05 0.12
CA GLY A 26 5.29 -4.16 0.83
C GLY A 26 4.36 -5.01 -0.02
N ILE A 27 4.10 -4.63 -1.28
CA ILE A 27 3.37 -5.47 -2.25
C ILE A 27 4.36 -6.15 -3.20
N ASP A 28 4.39 -7.47 -3.15
CA ASP A 28 5.09 -8.35 -4.08
C ASP A 28 4.16 -8.83 -5.20
N GLU A 29 4.68 -9.57 -6.18
CA GLU A 29 3.88 -10.05 -7.31
C GLU A 29 2.75 -10.99 -6.88
N GLU A 30 2.97 -11.82 -5.86
CA GLU A 30 1.94 -12.74 -5.36
C GLU A 30 0.78 -11.98 -4.71
N LEU A 31 1.07 -11.08 -3.76
CA LEU A 31 0.04 -10.27 -3.12
C LEU A 31 -0.63 -9.32 -4.12
N GLY A 32 0.17 -8.72 -5.02
CA GLY A 32 -0.32 -7.85 -6.08
C GLY A 32 -1.27 -8.57 -7.05
N SER A 33 -1.01 -9.83 -7.37
CA SER A 33 -1.90 -10.64 -8.20
C SER A 33 -3.23 -10.95 -7.51
N LYS A 34 -3.21 -11.25 -6.20
CA LYS A 34 -4.43 -11.47 -5.40
C LYS A 34 -5.27 -10.19 -5.31
N LEU A 35 -4.62 -9.07 -5.06
CA LEU A 35 -5.24 -7.74 -5.04
C LEU A 35 -5.86 -7.41 -6.41
N ALA A 36 -5.11 -7.59 -7.49
CA ALA A 36 -5.60 -7.33 -8.85
C ALA A 36 -6.79 -8.22 -9.22
N ALA A 37 -6.82 -9.48 -8.77
CA ALA A 37 -7.94 -10.40 -9.00
C ALA A 37 -9.24 -9.92 -8.32
N ASP A 38 -9.14 -9.19 -7.21
CA ASP A 38 -10.27 -8.60 -6.48
C ASP A 38 -10.60 -7.17 -6.97
N GLY A 39 -9.87 -6.67 -7.98
CA GLY A 39 -10.09 -5.34 -8.57
C GLY A 39 -9.18 -4.23 -8.04
N PHE A 40 -8.18 -4.56 -7.21
CA PHE A 40 -7.13 -3.63 -6.78
C PHE A 40 -5.93 -3.67 -7.74
N ASP A 41 -6.13 -3.33 -9.01
CA ASP A 41 -5.06 -3.34 -10.01
C ASP A 41 -4.14 -2.10 -9.95
N LYS A 42 -4.67 -0.98 -9.43
CA LYS A 42 -3.95 0.29 -9.29
C LYS A 42 -3.72 0.68 -7.84
N ALA A 43 -2.60 1.37 -7.60
CA ALA A 43 -2.23 1.87 -6.28
C ALA A 43 -3.30 2.83 -5.71
N TYR A 44 -3.95 3.64 -6.55
CA TYR A 44 -4.97 4.59 -6.09
C TYR A 44 -6.26 3.90 -5.59
N ILE A 45 -6.56 2.68 -6.06
CA ILE A 45 -7.71 1.90 -5.59
C ILE A 45 -7.44 1.44 -4.15
N LEU A 46 -6.22 0.96 -3.90
CA LEU A 46 -5.77 0.59 -2.56
C LEU A 46 -5.70 1.80 -1.62
N LEU A 47 -5.23 2.94 -2.12
CA LEU A 47 -5.30 4.21 -1.38
C LEU A 47 -6.76 4.55 -1.02
N GLY A 48 -7.71 4.37 -1.94
CA GLY A 48 -9.13 4.57 -1.67
C GLY A 48 -9.60 3.76 -0.47
N GLN A 49 -9.23 2.48 -0.38
CA GLN A 49 -9.52 1.66 0.77
C GLN A 49 -8.86 2.18 2.05
N PHE A 50 -7.59 2.60 1.99
CA PHE A 50 -6.91 3.20 3.14
C PHE A 50 -7.60 4.48 3.64
N LEU A 51 -8.11 5.31 2.73
CA LEU A 51 -8.88 6.51 3.05
C LEU A 51 -10.25 6.20 3.66
N LEU A 52 -10.94 5.15 3.18
CA LEU A 52 -12.20 4.67 3.78
C LEU A 52 -12.00 4.22 5.23
N LEU A 53 -10.84 3.63 5.52
CA LEU A 53 -10.40 3.27 6.88
C LEU A 53 -9.83 4.46 7.67
N LYS A 54 -10.13 5.70 7.24
CA LYS A 54 -9.70 6.95 7.91
C LYS A 54 -8.20 7.07 8.10
N LYS A 55 -7.39 6.49 7.20
CA LYS A 55 -5.93 6.43 7.29
C LYS A 55 -5.42 5.69 8.55
N ASP A 56 -6.25 4.83 9.14
CA ASP A 56 -5.86 4.05 10.30
C ASP A 56 -4.98 2.87 9.88
N ALA A 57 -3.67 3.02 10.10
CA ALA A 57 -2.67 2.03 9.75
C ALA A 57 -2.94 0.63 10.33
N PRO A 58 -3.27 0.45 11.63
CA PRO A 58 -3.54 -0.87 12.18
C PRO A 58 -4.80 -1.52 11.58
N THR A 59 -5.89 -0.78 11.39
CA THR A 59 -7.10 -1.33 10.74
C THR A 59 -6.82 -1.74 9.29
N PHE A 60 -6.06 -0.94 8.54
CA PHE A 60 -5.67 -1.31 7.17
C PHE A 60 -4.75 -2.52 7.12
N GLN A 61 -3.81 -2.63 8.07
CA GLN A 61 -2.93 -3.79 8.17
C GLN A 61 -3.74 -5.07 8.40
N GLN A 62 -4.62 -5.05 9.40
CA GLN A 62 -5.49 -6.19 9.70
C GLN A 62 -6.36 -6.56 8.49
N TRP A 63 -6.94 -5.57 7.80
CA TRP A 63 -7.71 -5.83 6.59
C TRP A 63 -6.88 -6.51 5.49
N LEU A 64 -5.63 -6.08 5.27
CA LEU A 64 -4.75 -6.66 4.26
C LEU A 64 -4.31 -8.09 4.62
N GLU A 65 -4.06 -8.34 5.91
CA GLU A 65 -3.73 -9.67 6.44
C GLU A 65 -4.93 -10.63 6.32
N GLU A 66 -6.12 -10.23 6.78
CA GLU A 66 -7.32 -11.09 6.80
C GLU A 66 -7.91 -11.33 5.42
N THR A 67 -7.88 -10.33 4.53
CA THR A 67 -8.53 -10.41 3.21
C THR A 67 -7.62 -11.04 2.16
N PHE A 68 -6.33 -10.69 2.17
CA PHE A 68 -5.39 -11.10 1.11
C PHE A 68 -4.27 -12.02 1.60
N GLY A 69 -4.23 -12.33 2.89
CA GLY A 69 -3.20 -13.19 3.48
C GLY A 69 -1.81 -12.55 3.46
N ALA A 70 -1.74 -11.21 3.49
CA ALA A 70 -0.46 -10.52 3.59
C ALA A 70 0.23 -10.86 4.92
N SER A 71 1.55 -10.93 4.93
CA SER A 71 2.30 -11.01 6.19
C SER A 71 2.28 -9.67 6.92
N SER A 72 2.44 -9.68 8.24
CA SER A 72 2.49 -8.44 9.03
C SER A 72 3.58 -7.47 8.60
N LYS A 73 4.69 -7.98 8.06
CA LYS A 73 5.73 -7.14 7.48
C LYS A 73 5.23 -6.41 6.22
N GLN A 74 4.60 -7.13 5.29
CA GLN A 74 4.03 -6.55 4.07
C GLN A 74 2.94 -5.52 4.40
N ALA A 75 2.04 -5.87 5.33
CA ALA A 75 0.98 -5.00 5.78
C ALA A 75 1.52 -3.69 6.38
N VAL A 76 2.49 -3.77 7.30
CA VAL A 76 3.14 -2.59 7.91
C VAL A 76 3.82 -1.74 6.85
N GLN A 77 4.57 -2.34 5.92
CA GLN A 77 5.26 -1.62 4.85
C GLN A 77 4.28 -0.89 3.93
N CYS A 78 3.21 -1.57 3.51
CA CYS A 78 2.17 -1.01 2.67
C CYS A 78 1.43 0.14 3.35
N ALA A 79 1.00 -0.05 4.60
CA ALA A 79 0.33 0.98 5.37
C ALA A 79 1.21 2.22 5.57
N THR A 80 2.50 2.00 5.89
CA THR A 80 3.47 3.09 6.05
C THR A 80 3.68 3.83 4.74
N CYS A 81 3.78 3.12 3.61
CA CYS A 81 3.93 3.73 2.28
C CYS A 81 2.75 4.63 1.92
N LEU A 82 1.52 4.14 2.12
CA LEU A 82 0.30 4.91 1.86
C LEU A 82 0.13 6.09 2.82
N ALA A 83 0.46 5.92 4.10
CA ALA A 83 0.39 6.98 5.10
C ALA A 83 1.37 8.12 4.80
N GLU A 84 2.60 7.79 4.40
CA GLU A 84 3.63 8.76 4.05
C GLU A 84 3.33 9.46 2.73
N TRP A 85 2.82 8.73 1.74
CA TRP A 85 2.32 9.33 0.51
C TRP A 85 1.18 10.33 0.81
N CYS A 86 0.24 9.94 1.67
CA CYS A 86 -0.83 10.83 2.13
C CYS A 86 -0.25 12.09 2.80
N TYR A 87 0.74 11.98 3.68
CA TYR A 87 1.34 13.13 4.36
C TYR A 87 2.13 14.05 3.41
N SER A 88 2.74 13.48 2.37
CA SER A 88 3.56 14.22 1.40
C SER A 88 2.71 14.99 0.37
N ILE A 89 1.53 14.46 0.01
CA ILE A 89 0.72 14.95 -1.12
C ILE A 89 -0.65 15.51 -0.72
N ILE A 90 -1.31 14.95 0.31
CA ILE A 90 -2.66 15.33 0.77
C ILE A 90 -2.60 16.17 2.03
#